data_AF-A0A918CZM0-F1
#
_entry.id   AF-A0A918CZM0-F1
#
_cell.length_a   1.000
_cell.length_b   1.000
_cell.length_c   1.000
_cell.angle_alpha   90.00
_cell.angle_beta   90.00
_cell.angle_gamma   90.00
#
_symmetry.space_group_name_H-M   'P 1'
#
loop_
_entity.id
_entity.type
_entity.pdbx_description
1 polymer ?
#
loop_
_entity_poly.entity_id
_entity_poly.type
_entity_poly.pdbx_seq_one_letter_code
_entity_poly.pdbx_strand_id
1 'polypeptide(L)'
;MDTVELGIVPLTASLKVPPGLGFWIYDDRQVVTETWHAELWLDDSDSIALYLRTWKTLQESTVYGADAHNVINAARRALNLR
;
A
#
# COMPACT_ATOMS: atom_id res chain seq x y z
N MET A 1 16.83 -8.46 -11.26
CA MET A 1 16.07 -7.79 -10.18
C MET A 1 14.64 -8.18 -10.44
N ASP A 2 14.28 -9.42 -10.09
CA ASP A 2 13.07 -10.06 -10.63
C ASP A 2 12.05 -10.33 -9.50
N THR A 3 12.27 -9.72 -8.33
CA THR A 3 11.56 -10.04 -7.07
C THR A 3 10.76 -8.86 -6.51
N VAL A 4 10.61 -7.76 -7.27
CA VAL A 4 9.88 -6.57 -6.82
C VAL A 4 8.74 -6.28 -7.78
N GLU A 5 7.53 -6.23 -7.22
CA GLU A 5 6.33 -5.75 -7.90
C GLU A 5 5.89 -4.43 -7.26
N LEU A 6 5.71 -3.39 -8.07
CA LEU A 6 5.24 -2.08 -7.62
C LEU A 6 3.82 -1.86 -8.13
N GLY A 7 2.91 -1.64 -7.19
CA GLY A 7 1.52 -1.27 -7.45
C GLY A 7 1.21 0.15 -7.00
N ILE A 8 0.24 0.78 -7.65
CA ILE A 8 -0.28 2.12 -7.29
C ILE A 8 -1.77 2.00 -7.02
N VAL A 9 -2.24 2.54 -5.90
CA VAL A 9 -3.66 2.75 -5.65
C VAL A 9 -4.05 4.14 -6.17
N PRO A 10 -4.89 4.26 -7.22
CA PRO A 10 -5.31 5.57 -7.73
C PRO A 10 -6.09 6.35 -6.68
N LEU A 11 -5.90 7.68 -6.60
CA LEU A 11 -6.67 8.55 -5.70
C LEU A 11 -8.19 8.54 -5.98
N THR A 12 -8.59 8.12 -7.18
CA THR A 12 -9.99 7.99 -7.61
C THR A 12 -10.57 6.60 -7.36
N ALA A 13 -9.78 5.66 -6.85
CA ALA A 13 -10.26 4.31 -6.58
C ALA A 13 -11.24 4.31 -5.40
N SER A 14 -12.26 3.45 -5.49
CA SER A 14 -13.14 3.19 -4.34
C SER A 14 -12.38 2.33 -3.33
N LEU A 15 -12.13 2.89 -2.15
CA LEU A 15 -11.41 2.20 -1.08
C LEU A 15 -12.38 1.53 -0.10
N LYS A 16 -12.12 0.25 0.18
CA LYS A 16 -12.82 -0.51 1.23
C LYS A 16 -12.19 -0.33 2.62
N VAL A 17 -10.93 0.09 2.66
CA VAL A 17 -10.21 0.48 3.87
C VAL A 17 -9.50 1.82 3.64
N PRO A 18 -9.52 2.75 4.60
CA PRO A 18 -8.84 4.02 4.45
C PRO A 18 -7.32 3.81 4.40
N PRO A 19 -6.58 4.66 3.67
CA PRO A 19 -5.12 4.63 3.72
C PRO A 19 -4.67 5.03 5.13
N GLY A 20 -3.96 4.11 5.79
CA GLY A 20 -3.40 4.30 7.12
C GLY A 20 -1.93 4.71 7.09
N LEU A 21 -1.26 4.54 8.23
CA LEU A 21 0.20 4.63 8.31
C LEU A 21 0.85 3.49 7.53
N GLY A 22 2.09 3.71 7.09
CA GLY A 22 2.87 2.71 6.35
C GLY A 22 3.19 1.49 7.23
N PHE A 23 3.16 0.31 6.62
CA PHE A 23 3.56 -0.94 7.27
C PHE A 23 4.27 -1.87 6.29
N TRP A 24 5.04 -2.80 6.84
CA TRP A 24 5.76 -3.85 6.13
C TRP A 24 5.39 -5.22 6.71
N ILE A 25 5.25 -6.23 5.85
CA ILE A 25 5.01 -7.61 6.26
C ILE A 25 6.21 -8.45 5.81
N TYR A 26 6.81 -9.18 6.75
CA TYR A 26 7.93 -10.08 6.49
C TYR A 26 7.47 -11.54 6.62
N ASP A 27 7.48 -12.27 5.51
CA ASP A 27 7.24 -13.73 5.41
C ASP A 27 6.02 -14.26 6.19
N ASP A 28 4.95 -13.47 6.34
CA ASP A 28 3.77 -13.78 7.17
C ASP A 28 4.10 -14.06 8.66
N ARG A 29 5.20 -13.50 9.16
CA ARG A 29 5.73 -13.75 10.51
C ARG A 29 5.91 -12.51 11.36
N GLN A 30 6.01 -11.34 10.73
CA GLN A 30 6.18 -10.09 11.43
C GLN A 30 5.59 -8.95 10.61
N VAL A 31 4.98 -8.01 11.32
CA VAL A 31 4.57 -6.71 10.78
C VAL A 31 5.37 -5.63 11.49
N VAL A 32 5.92 -4.70 10.73
CA VAL A 32 6.47 -3.45 11.27
C VAL A 32 5.55 -2.32 10.81
N THR A 33 5.15 -1.45 11.72
CA THR A 33 4.31 -0.28 11.43
C THR A 33 4.78 0.91 12.23
N GLU A 34 4.74 2.09 11.63
CA GLU A 34 5.15 3.32 12.29
C GLU A 34 3.93 4.07 12.86
N THR A 35 4.16 4.75 13.97
CA THR A 35 3.31 5.79 14.53
C THR A 35 4.12 7.07 14.66
N TRP A 36 3.47 8.21 14.91
CA TRP A 36 4.15 9.50 15.06
C TRP A 36 5.30 9.53 16.08
N HIS A 37 5.33 8.60 17.03
CA HIS A 37 6.27 8.60 18.14
C HIS A 37 6.98 7.26 18.37
N ALA A 38 6.62 6.22 17.63
CA ALA A 38 7.12 4.87 17.87
C ALA A 38 7.00 3.99 16.62
N GLU A 39 7.93 3.06 16.48
CA GLU A 39 7.84 1.93 15.57
C GLU A 39 7.37 0.70 16.36
N LEU A 40 6.37 0.00 15.84
CA LEU A 40 5.80 -1.19 16.44
C LEU A 40 6.20 -2.42 15.65
N TRP A 41 6.71 -3.43 16.37
CA TRP A 41 7.09 -4.73 15.83
C TRP A 41 6.08 -5.74 16.35
N LEU A 42 5.25 -6.28 15.47
CA LEU A 42 4.12 -7.14 15.79
C LEU A 42 4.38 -8.54 15.24
N ASP A 43 4.44 -9.54 16.11
CA ASP A 43 4.67 -10.95 15.75
C ASP A 43 3.56 -11.89 16.23
N ASP A 44 2.50 -11.35 16.85
CA ASP A 44 1.32 -12.11 17.22
C ASP A 44 0.43 -12.42 16.00
N SER A 45 -0.23 -13.58 16.04
CA SER A 45 -1.00 -14.09 14.91
C SER A 45 -2.17 -13.20 14.51
N ASP A 46 -2.80 -12.52 15.48
CA ASP A 46 -4.00 -11.73 15.24
C ASP A 46 -3.64 -10.43 14.54
N SER A 47 -2.57 -9.78 14.97
CA SER A 47 -1.97 -8.63 14.31
C SER A 47 -1.53 -8.97 12.88
N ILE A 48 -0.75 -10.04 12.69
CA ILE A 48 -0.31 -10.47 11.35
C ILE A 48 -1.52 -10.71 10.44
N ALA A 49 -2.54 -11.43 10.93
CA ALA A 49 -3.75 -11.71 10.17
C ALA A 49 -4.52 -10.42 9.82
N LEU A 50 -4.58 -9.43 10.71
CA LEU A 50 -5.21 -8.14 10.45
C LEU A 50 -4.50 -7.40 9.32
N TYR A 51 -3.18 -7.24 9.39
CA TYR A 51 -2.42 -6.50 8.38
C TYR A 51 -2.41 -7.22 7.03
N LEU A 52 -2.39 -8.56 7.00
CA LEU A 52 -2.56 -9.33 5.77
C LEU A 52 -3.92 -9.10 5.11
N ARG A 53 -5.00 -8.99 5.90
CA ARG A 53 -6.33 -8.65 5.37
C ARG A 53 -6.33 -7.23 4.81
N THR A 54 -5.78 -6.26 5.55
CA THR A 54 -5.66 -4.87 5.10
C THR A 54 -4.88 -4.77 3.79
N TRP A 55 -3.72 -5.43 3.70
CA TRP A 55 -2.92 -5.50 2.48
C TRP A 55 -3.72 -6.04 1.29
N LYS A 56 -4.37 -7.20 1.45
CA LYS A 56 -5.20 -7.80 0.40
C LYS A 56 -6.32 -6.87 -0.04
N THR A 57 -6.98 -6.19 0.90
CA THR A 57 -8.05 -5.24 0.57
C THR A 57 -7.55 -4.00 -0.18
N LEU A 58 -6.38 -3.45 0.15
CA LEU A 58 -5.75 -2.38 -0.63
C LEU A 58 -5.34 -2.87 -2.02
N GLN A 59 -4.85 -4.10 -2.11
CA GLN A 59 -4.41 -4.72 -3.36
C GLN A 59 -5.55 -4.81 -4.39
N GLU A 60 -6.79 -5.02 -3.96
CA GLU A 60 -7.97 -5.06 -4.85
C GLU A 60 -8.17 -3.78 -5.67
N SER A 61 -7.68 -2.63 -5.19
CA SER A 61 -7.75 -1.34 -5.88
C SER A 61 -6.44 -0.93 -6.57
N THR A 62 -5.44 -1.80 -6.54
CA THR A 62 -4.08 -1.49 -7.00
C THR A 62 -3.93 -1.78 -8.49
N VAL A 63 -3.33 -0.85 -9.23
CA VAL A 63 -2.93 -1.03 -10.63
C VAL A 63 -1.42 -1.21 -10.74
N TYR A 64 -0.97 -1.91 -11.78
CA TYR A 64 0.43 -2.30 -11.97
C TYR A 64 0.92 -1.92 -13.37
N GLY A 65 2.23 -1.97 -13.58
CA GLY A 65 2.85 -1.82 -14.89
C GLY A 65 2.42 -0.56 -15.64
N ALA A 66 1.89 -0.73 -16.85
CA ALA A 66 1.47 0.38 -17.72
C ALA A 66 0.37 1.24 -17.08
N ASP A 67 -0.58 0.63 -16.36
CA ASP A 67 -1.68 1.35 -15.73
C ASP A 67 -1.20 2.20 -14.55
N ALA A 68 -0.25 1.68 -13.76
CA ALA A 68 0.43 2.47 -12.72
C ALA A 68 1.14 3.69 -13.33
N HIS A 69 1.87 3.52 -14.43
CA HIS A 69 2.50 4.63 -15.14
C HIS A 69 1.49 5.64 -15.67
N ASN A 70 0.32 5.19 -16.13
CA ASN A 70 -0.75 6.07 -16.61
C ASN A 70 -1.29 6.95 -15.48
N VAL A 71 -1.50 6.39 -14.28
CA VAL A 71 -1.93 7.14 -13.08
C VAL A 71 -0.92 8.24 -12.73
N ILE A 72 0.37 7.91 -12.69
CA ILE A 72 1.44 8.87 -12.38
C ILE A 72 1.50 9.99 -13.42
N ASN A 73 1.43 9.65 -14.71
CA ASN A 73 1.45 10.63 -15.79
C ASN A 73 0.22 11.54 -15.77
N ALA A 74 -0.96 11.01 -15.43
CA ALA A 74 -2.17 11.80 -15.28
C ALA A 74 -2.03 12.81 -14.13
N ALA A 75 -1.53 12.39 -12.97
CA ALA A 75 -1.27 13.27 -11.84
C ALA A 75 -0.26 14.38 -12.20
N ARG A 76 0.83 14.03 -12.91
CA ARG A 76 1.83 15.01 -13.38
C ARG A 76 1.21 16.06 -14.31
N ARG A 77 0.36 15.66 -15.26
CA ARG A 77 -0.34 16.61 -16.14
C ARG A 77 -1.25 17.54 -15.36
N ALA A 78 -1.98 17.03 -14.36
CA ALA A 78 -2.87 17.83 -13.52
C ALA A 78 -2.13 18.93 -12.74
N LEU A 79 -0.89 18.68 -12.31
CA LEU A 79 -0.06 19.67 -11.61
C LEU A 79 0.48 20.78 -12.54
N ASN A 80 0.73 20.45 -13.81
CA ASN A 80 1.32 21.35 -14.80
C ASN A 80 0.28 22.19 -15.57
N LEU A 81 -1.01 22.00 -15.32
CA LEU A 81 -2.10 22.80 -15.90
C LEU A 81 -2.30 24.15 -15.18
N ARG A 82 -1.32 24.59 -14.38
CA ARG A 82 -1.30 25.88 -13.69
C ARG A 82 -0.42 26.89 -14.41
#